data_AF-A0A3D3EMX2-F1
#
_entry.id   AF-A0A3D3EMX2-F1
#
_cell.length_a   1.000
_cell.length_b   1.000
_cell.length_c   1.000
_cell.angle_alpha   90.00
_cell.angle_beta   90.00
_cell.angle_gamma   90.00
#
_symmetry.space_group_name_H-M   'P 1'
#
loop_
_entity.id
_entity.type
_entity.pdbx_description
1 polymer ?
#
loop_
_entity_poly.entity_id
_entity_poly.type
_entity_poly.pdbx_seq_one_letter_code
_entity_poly.pdbx_strand_id
1 'polypeptide(L)'
;MWAEVENQDEARVNELQLPFLDLSSVCDEKRENDVLYRSRGLGERLENPWVKLEKYHTEYMAADYHEIWSPLVYPRPSNMAWFGVESGGHFLYVGRHDLEMRTCVFNAGISPRNTDPRLLLTICHYPLALQGEKISCAHNIISLQEGDWRNGSDIYGSWARKHWFVPAEKPQWVKNFTGWQRIILRHQYGEVFWKYKDLPQLYKDGKKYGLDMLMVFGWWKGRFDNGYPLYEPDPLLGGEDELKKAIREIQDMGGHVALYTNGVLMDVKSEFYKETGHRISRKDIDGNEYLDHYQFANRGTILRTFGYKTFAEACQATDEWRDKLLENGKVKLSFDPDSIFYDQIGGHHCWLCFDKTHKHGNRGDLDPKYRAGNFKAMRGLLTGEKALGSETTVDIFAPYLDYHHGCDLGNWYAENGFPQMYLRTFPETIMTNRFIHDERADYKLQLNYAFIMGYRFDVSIYRGRVIGIDGMSGYAAHIKKLIDLKDKYHRFFY
;
A
#
# COMPACT_ATOMS: atom_id res chain seq x y z
N MET A 1 27.20 5.63 -6.13
CA MET A 1 27.60 6.68 -5.17
C MET A 1 27.07 6.32 -3.80
N TRP A 2 27.85 6.40 -2.73
CA TRP A 2 27.41 6.22 -1.35
C TRP A 2 28.15 7.23 -0.46
N ALA A 3 27.72 7.36 0.79
CA ALA A 3 28.38 8.22 1.78
C ALA A 3 28.54 7.50 3.11
N GLU A 4 29.61 7.87 3.82
CA GLU A 4 29.79 7.58 5.24
C GLU A 4 29.60 8.90 6.01
N VAL A 5 28.70 8.91 6.98
CA VAL A 5 28.47 10.04 7.88
C VAL A 5 29.16 9.74 9.20
N GLU A 6 30.20 10.50 9.51
CA GLU A 6 30.85 10.50 10.83
C GLU A 6 30.44 11.77 11.56
N ASN A 7 29.70 11.64 12.67
CA ASN A 7 29.26 12.79 13.43
C ASN A 7 30.21 13.05 14.61
N GLN A 8 30.92 14.18 14.56
CA GLN A 8 31.82 14.62 15.64
C GLN A 8 31.21 15.72 16.52
N ASP A 9 30.00 16.18 16.20
CA ASP A 9 29.29 17.25 16.89
C ASP A 9 28.20 16.69 17.83
N GLU A 10 27.78 17.47 18.81
CA GLU A 10 26.64 17.14 19.69
C GLU A 10 25.32 17.18 18.91
N ALA A 11 25.23 18.00 17.86
CA ALA A 11 24.08 18.06 16.98
C ALA A 11 23.89 16.75 16.20
N ARG A 12 22.69 16.17 16.24
CA ARG A 12 22.34 14.96 15.47
C ARG A 12 22.30 15.28 13.98
N VAL A 13 22.99 14.48 13.16
CA VAL A 13 22.85 14.55 11.70
C VAL A 13 21.59 13.80 11.28
N ASN A 14 20.50 14.55 11.07
CA ASN A 14 19.20 13.97 10.75
C ASN A 14 19.13 13.38 9.34
N GLU A 15 19.62 14.13 8.37
CA GLU A 15 19.40 13.83 6.96
C GLU A 15 20.62 14.12 6.08
N LEU A 16 20.69 13.42 4.95
CA LEU A 16 21.69 13.60 3.90
C LEU A 16 21.02 13.46 2.54
N GLN A 17 21.12 14.50 1.71
CA GLN A 17 20.65 14.46 0.32
C GLN A 17 21.79 14.02 -0.60
N LEU A 18 21.66 12.82 -1.19
CA LEU A 18 22.69 12.24 -2.05
C LEU A 18 22.09 11.21 -3.02
N PRO A 19 22.31 11.32 -4.34
CA PRO A 19 22.99 12.43 -5.03
C PRO A 19 22.15 13.71 -4.99
N PHE A 20 22.75 14.86 -5.32
CA PHE A 20 22.01 16.09 -5.58
C PHE A 20 22.31 16.52 -7.02
N LEU A 21 21.36 16.26 -7.92
CA LEU A 21 21.47 16.64 -9.33
C LEU A 21 20.75 17.97 -9.52
N ASP A 22 21.49 19.00 -9.93
CA ASP A 22 20.96 20.30 -10.32
C ASP A 22 21.18 20.51 -11.81
N LEU A 23 20.09 20.45 -12.57
CA LEU A 23 20.11 20.35 -14.02
C LEU A 23 19.46 21.56 -14.66
N SER A 24 20.20 22.28 -15.50
CA SER A 24 19.62 23.28 -16.40
C SER A 24 18.99 22.63 -17.63
N SER A 25 19.39 21.42 -18.01
CA SER A 25 18.71 20.56 -18.99
C SER A 25 19.11 19.11 -18.72
N VAL A 26 18.38 18.14 -19.26
CA VAL A 26 18.76 16.72 -19.15
C VAL A 26 19.55 16.29 -20.39
N CYS A 27 18.87 16.05 -21.51
CA CYS A 27 19.52 15.71 -22.80
C CYS A 27 18.92 16.48 -23.99
N ASP A 28 17.65 16.88 -23.92
CA ASP A 28 17.01 17.79 -24.87
C ASP A 28 17.08 19.24 -24.35
N GLU A 29 17.40 20.18 -25.23
CA GLU A 29 17.31 21.61 -24.91
C GLU A 29 15.84 22.09 -24.84
N LYS A 30 14.93 21.38 -25.51
CA LYS A 30 13.48 21.58 -25.43
C LYS A 30 12.90 20.84 -24.23
N ARG A 31 13.10 21.44 -23.05
CA ARG A 31 12.68 20.93 -21.73
C ARG A 31 11.22 20.48 -21.66
N GLU A 32 10.32 21.05 -22.46
CA GLU A 32 8.91 20.66 -22.51
C GLU A 32 8.68 19.22 -23.00
N ASN A 33 9.68 18.62 -23.67
CA ASN A 33 9.65 17.22 -24.11
C ASN A 33 10.04 16.24 -22.99
N ASP A 34 10.63 16.72 -21.89
CA ASP A 34 11.07 15.85 -20.82
C ASP A 34 9.87 15.21 -20.10
N VAL A 35 10.05 13.97 -19.68
CA VAL A 35 9.03 13.21 -18.93
C VAL A 35 9.64 12.65 -17.66
N LEU A 36 9.10 13.05 -16.51
CA LEU A 36 9.50 12.51 -15.20
C LEU A 36 8.63 11.30 -14.84
N TYR A 37 9.29 10.19 -14.53
CA TYR A 37 8.66 8.98 -14.03
C TYR A 37 8.97 8.82 -12.55
N ARG A 38 7.93 8.68 -11.72
CA ARG A 38 8.05 8.50 -10.27
C ARG A 38 7.33 7.24 -9.84
N SER A 39 7.86 6.55 -8.85
CA SER A 39 7.27 5.34 -8.28
C SER A 39 6.07 5.62 -7.35
N ARG A 40 5.31 6.71 -7.56
CA ARG A 40 4.13 7.04 -6.75
C ARG A 40 2.99 6.06 -7.06
N GLY A 41 2.47 5.39 -6.04
CA GLY A 41 1.54 4.28 -6.25
C GLY A 41 2.19 3.23 -7.15
N LEU A 42 1.51 2.75 -8.20
CA LEU A 42 2.08 1.83 -9.19
C LEU A 42 2.99 2.50 -10.23
N GLY A 43 3.10 3.83 -10.19
CA GLY A 43 3.86 4.64 -11.14
C GLY A 43 3.10 5.90 -11.51
N GLU A 44 3.84 6.97 -11.74
CA GLU A 44 3.35 8.27 -12.17
C GLU A 44 4.20 8.77 -13.33
N ARG A 45 3.54 9.26 -14.37
CA ARG A 45 4.18 9.86 -15.55
C ARG A 45 3.80 11.34 -15.61
N LEU A 46 4.79 12.22 -15.56
CA LEU A 46 4.63 13.67 -15.60
C LEU A 46 5.34 14.24 -16.83
N GLU A 47 4.57 14.61 -17.83
CA GLU A 47 5.06 15.35 -19.00
C GLU A 47 5.38 16.80 -18.61
N ASN A 48 6.49 17.34 -19.12
CA ASN A 48 6.99 18.68 -18.80
C ASN A 48 7.12 18.90 -17.27
N PRO A 49 8.02 18.17 -16.58
CA PRO A 49 8.18 18.28 -15.14
C PRO A 49 8.60 19.68 -14.70
N TRP A 50 9.29 20.43 -15.56
CA TRP A 50 9.74 21.80 -15.32
C TRP A 50 8.61 22.76 -14.95
N VAL A 51 7.41 22.53 -15.51
CA VAL A 51 6.20 23.32 -15.19
C VAL A 51 5.30 22.56 -14.22
N LYS A 52 5.10 21.25 -14.42
CA LYS A 52 4.14 20.47 -13.60
C LYS A 52 4.50 20.42 -12.12
N LEU A 53 5.77 20.62 -11.76
CA LEU A 53 6.22 20.64 -10.37
C LEU A 53 5.91 21.96 -9.65
N GLU A 54 5.56 23.05 -10.36
CA GLU A 54 5.17 24.33 -9.73
C GLU A 54 3.96 24.20 -8.80
N LYS A 55 3.09 23.21 -9.04
CA LYS A 55 1.91 22.93 -8.21
C LYS A 55 2.25 22.54 -6.76
N TYR A 56 3.51 22.20 -6.47
CA TYR A 56 3.98 21.85 -5.14
C TYR A 56 4.49 23.06 -4.34
N HIS A 57 4.46 24.26 -4.92
CA HIS A 57 4.71 25.49 -4.17
C HIS A 57 3.70 25.60 -3.03
N THR A 58 4.19 25.81 -1.83
CA THR A 58 3.39 25.74 -0.60
C THR A 58 2.91 27.10 -0.11
N GLU A 59 3.32 28.17 -0.81
CA GLU A 59 3.07 29.59 -0.49
C GLU A 59 3.75 30.07 0.78
N TYR A 60 3.55 29.40 1.92
CA TYR A 60 4.12 29.79 3.21
C TYR A 60 4.57 28.62 4.11
N MET A 61 4.42 27.36 3.68
CA MET A 61 4.71 26.17 4.51
C MET A 61 6.11 25.58 4.30
N ALA A 62 6.87 26.09 3.34
CA ALA A 62 8.21 25.63 3.00
C ALA A 62 9.11 26.79 2.54
N ALA A 63 10.40 26.50 2.42
CA ALA A 63 11.39 27.45 1.91
C ALA A 63 11.34 27.56 0.36
N ASP A 64 10.16 27.83 -0.20
CA ASP A 64 9.93 27.90 -1.65
C ASP A 64 10.75 29.00 -2.36
N TYR A 65 11.35 29.91 -1.59
CA TYR A 65 12.30 30.91 -2.05
C TYR A 65 13.69 30.34 -2.40
N HIS A 66 13.99 29.11 -1.98
CA HIS A 66 15.18 28.36 -2.40
C HIS A 66 14.85 27.36 -3.51
N GLU A 67 13.87 26.50 -3.27
CA GLU A 67 13.42 25.47 -4.21
C GLU A 67 11.97 25.06 -3.94
N ILE A 68 11.27 24.65 -4.99
CA ILE A 68 9.94 24.04 -4.88
C ILE A 68 10.11 22.53 -4.93
N TRP A 69 9.87 21.84 -3.82
CA TRP A 69 10.09 20.39 -3.69
C TRP A 69 8.80 19.58 -3.77
N SER A 70 8.88 18.43 -4.43
CA SER A 70 7.84 17.41 -4.46
C SER A 70 8.36 16.09 -3.87
N PRO A 71 8.31 15.93 -2.54
CA PRO A 71 8.83 14.74 -1.88
C PRO A 71 7.94 13.51 -2.12
N LEU A 72 8.61 12.35 -2.20
CA LEU A 72 7.97 11.04 -2.27
C LEU A 72 8.68 10.07 -1.32
N VAL A 73 8.06 9.80 -0.16
CA VAL A 73 8.59 8.84 0.83
C VAL A 73 8.52 7.42 0.27
N TYR A 74 9.58 6.65 0.48
CA TYR A 74 9.64 5.21 0.29
C TYR A 74 9.91 4.53 1.63
N PRO A 75 9.20 3.43 1.97
CA PRO A 75 8.06 2.85 1.26
C PRO A 75 6.71 3.53 1.58
N ARG A 76 5.91 3.71 0.53
CA ARG A 76 4.65 4.47 0.39
C ARG A 76 4.75 5.96 0.77
N PRO A 77 4.30 6.88 -0.12
CA PRO A 77 3.59 6.67 -1.39
C PRO A 77 4.44 6.14 -2.55
N SER A 78 5.75 5.98 -2.37
CA SER A 78 6.61 5.29 -3.34
C SER A 78 6.53 3.76 -3.20
N ASN A 79 6.33 3.03 -4.30
CA ASN A 79 6.29 1.56 -4.28
C ASN A 79 7.61 0.87 -4.66
N MET A 80 8.58 1.64 -5.16
CA MET A 80 9.89 1.17 -5.63
C MET A 80 10.94 2.24 -5.38
N ALA A 81 12.15 1.84 -5.02
CA ALA A 81 13.22 2.76 -4.66
C ALA A 81 13.95 3.38 -5.87
N TRP A 82 13.22 3.90 -6.86
CA TRP A 82 13.77 4.62 -8.00
C TRP A 82 12.77 5.57 -8.69
N PHE A 83 13.31 6.54 -9.42
CA PHE A 83 12.64 7.49 -10.29
C PHE A 83 13.59 7.91 -11.42
N GLY A 84 13.12 8.66 -12.43
CA GLY A 84 14.01 9.12 -13.49
C GLY A 84 13.33 9.96 -14.56
N VAL A 85 14.13 10.53 -15.46
CA VAL A 85 13.68 11.45 -16.51
C VAL A 85 14.03 10.91 -17.89
N GLU A 86 13.04 10.84 -18.77
CA GLU A 86 13.23 10.60 -20.20
C GLU A 86 13.41 11.94 -20.91
N SER A 87 14.48 12.08 -21.69
CA SER A 87 14.86 13.31 -22.38
C SER A 87 15.72 12.98 -23.60
N GLY A 88 15.42 13.56 -24.77
CA GLY A 88 16.29 13.44 -25.96
C GLY A 88 16.63 12.01 -26.38
N GLY A 89 15.69 11.07 -26.24
CA GLY A 89 15.92 9.64 -26.55
C GLY A 89 16.79 8.89 -25.53
N HIS A 90 17.00 9.47 -24.35
CA HIS A 90 17.74 8.87 -23.24
C HIS A 90 16.90 8.84 -21.97
N PHE A 91 17.27 7.97 -21.03
CA PHE A 91 16.68 7.88 -19.71
C PHE A 91 17.74 8.08 -18.62
N LEU A 92 17.57 9.14 -17.83
CA LEU A 92 18.31 9.40 -16.60
C LEU A 92 17.64 8.66 -15.44
N TYR A 93 18.20 7.52 -15.07
CA TYR A 93 17.81 6.74 -13.91
C TYR A 93 18.48 7.28 -12.63
N VAL A 94 17.69 7.42 -11.57
CA VAL A 94 18.17 7.70 -10.21
C VAL A 94 17.49 6.71 -9.25
N GLY A 95 18.27 5.86 -8.60
CA GLY A 95 17.72 4.83 -7.72
C GLY A 95 18.56 4.60 -6.48
N ARG A 96 17.93 4.05 -5.45
CA ARG A 96 18.57 3.64 -4.20
C ARG A 96 18.55 2.12 -4.12
N HIS A 97 19.73 1.51 -4.09
CA HIS A 97 19.92 0.07 -3.98
C HIS A 97 20.33 -0.24 -2.54
N ASP A 98 19.35 -0.41 -1.66
CA ASP A 98 19.56 -0.65 -0.22
C ASP A 98 19.09 -2.05 0.18
N LEU A 99 19.99 -2.90 0.69
CA LEU A 99 19.61 -4.22 1.20
C LEU A 99 18.94 -4.16 2.57
N GLU A 100 19.13 -3.07 3.30
CA GLU A 100 18.46 -2.82 4.58
C GLU A 100 17.06 -2.22 4.40
N MET A 101 16.70 -1.85 3.16
CA MET A 101 15.40 -1.34 2.76
C MET A 101 14.92 -0.15 3.59
N ARG A 102 15.85 0.69 4.05
CA ARG A 102 15.55 1.81 4.96
C ARG A 102 14.62 2.82 4.29
N THR A 103 13.82 3.49 5.11
CA THR A 103 13.01 4.62 4.66
C THR A 103 13.91 5.71 4.05
N CYS A 104 13.48 6.27 2.92
CA CYS A 104 14.13 7.42 2.27
C CYS A 104 13.08 8.30 1.57
N VAL A 105 13.49 9.47 1.08
CA VAL A 105 12.63 10.33 0.26
C VAL A 105 13.25 10.55 -1.11
N PHE A 106 12.50 10.26 -2.16
CA PHE A 106 12.82 10.67 -3.52
C PHE A 106 12.26 12.07 -3.74
N ASN A 107 13.14 13.03 -4.00
CA ASN A 107 12.80 14.42 -4.20
C ASN A 107 12.99 14.79 -5.66
N ALA A 108 11.91 15.26 -6.28
CA ALA A 108 11.97 16.03 -7.51
C ALA A 108 11.60 17.47 -7.17
N GLY A 109 12.37 18.44 -7.65
CA GLY A 109 12.13 19.85 -7.39
C GLY A 109 12.46 20.72 -8.58
N ILE A 110 12.06 21.99 -8.48
CA ILE A 110 12.40 23.02 -9.45
C ILE A 110 12.91 24.27 -8.74
N SER A 111 13.51 25.17 -9.50
CA SER A 111 13.90 26.49 -9.01
C SER A 111 12.69 27.33 -8.56
N PRO A 112 12.90 28.38 -7.75
CA PRO A 112 11.84 29.28 -7.34
C PRO A 112 11.16 29.94 -8.54
N ARG A 113 9.91 30.37 -8.34
CA ARG A 113 9.16 31.11 -9.37
C ARG A 113 9.96 32.33 -9.84
N ASN A 114 9.91 32.61 -11.14
CA ASN A 114 10.57 33.76 -11.78
C ASN A 114 12.12 33.74 -11.70
N THR A 115 12.73 32.55 -11.63
CA THR A 115 14.19 32.37 -11.73
C THR A 115 14.53 31.48 -12.92
N ASP A 116 15.83 31.31 -13.22
CA ASP A 116 16.26 30.40 -14.28
C ASP A 116 15.76 28.98 -14.00
N PRO A 117 15.13 28.29 -14.97
CA PRO A 117 14.59 26.95 -14.74
C PRO A 117 15.69 25.94 -14.43
N ARG A 118 15.52 25.24 -13.31
CA ARG A 118 16.35 24.11 -12.87
C ARG A 118 15.44 22.93 -12.57
N LEU A 119 15.89 21.72 -12.88
CA LEU A 119 15.27 20.47 -12.45
C LEU A 119 16.21 19.81 -11.43
N LEU A 120 15.67 19.56 -10.25
CA LEU A 120 16.43 19.05 -9.11
C LEU A 120 15.99 17.62 -8.82
N LEU A 121 16.94 16.70 -8.74
CA LEU A 121 16.69 15.30 -8.40
C LEU A 121 17.62 14.88 -7.26
N THR A 122 17.04 14.41 -6.16
CA THR A 122 17.83 13.92 -5.03
C THR A 122 17.13 12.80 -4.27
N ILE A 123 17.92 12.05 -3.50
CA ILE A 123 17.45 11.05 -2.57
C ILE A 123 17.89 11.49 -1.18
N CYS A 124 16.93 11.73 -0.30
CA CYS A 124 17.18 12.03 1.11
C CYS A 124 17.28 10.74 1.92
N HIS A 125 18.41 10.55 2.59
CA HIS A 125 18.69 9.47 3.53
C HIS A 125 18.60 9.99 4.96
N TYR A 126 18.21 9.12 5.90
CA TYR A 126 18.02 9.50 7.32
C TYR A 126 18.99 8.75 8.24
N PRO A 127 20.29 9.07 8.24
CA PRO A 127 21.27 8.38 9.08
C PRO A 127 21.00 8.54 10.58
N LEU A 128 20.37 9.66 10.99
CA LEU A 128 20.07 10.00 12.38
C LEU A 128 21.30 9.82 13.30
N ALA A 129 22.49 10.18 12.80
CA ALA A 129 23.76 9.88 13.44
C ALA A 129 23.96 10.75 14.68
N LEU A 130 24.14 10.12 15.83
CA LEU A 130 24.50 10.77 17.08
C LEU A 130 26.02 11.04 17.15
N GLN A 131 26.42 11.89 18.09
CA GLN A 131 27.84 12.17 18.34
C GLN A 131 28.65 10.88 18.52
N GLY A 132 29.78 10.79 17.81
CA GLY A 132 30.69 9.65 17.80
C GLY A 132 30.26 8.50 16.89
N GLU A 133 29.07 8.55 16.29
CA GLU A 133 28.62 7.50 15.37
C GLU A 133 29.21 7.67 13.97
N LYS A 134 29.53 6.55 13.32
CA LYS A 134 29.87 6.46 11.92
C LYS A 134 28.88 5.56 11.18
N ILE A 135 28.11 6.12 10.24
CA ILE A 135 26.98 5.47 9.58
C ILE A 135 27.18 5.43 8.07
N SER A 136 27.01 4.25 7.46
CA SER A 136 27.02 4.08 6.01
C SER A 136 25.60 4.22 5.44
N CYS A 137 25.43 5.20 4.55
CA CYS A 137 24.18 5.38 3.79
C CYS A 137 24.11 4.37 2.65
N ALA A 138 22.89 4.10 2.16
CA ALA A 138 22.71 3.16 1.06
C ALA A 138 23.35 3.65 -0.24
N HIS A 139 23.61 2.70 -1.15
CA HIS A 139 24.15 3.01 -2.45
C HIS A 139 23.08 3.63 -3.34
N ASN A 140 23.43 4.77 -3.93
CA ASN A 140 22.66 5.42 -4.97
C ASN A 140 23.28 5.11 -6.33
N ILE A 141 22.43 4.80 -7.29
CA ILE A 141 22.81 4.49 -8.66
C ILE A 141 22.24 5.58 -9.56
N ILE A 142 23.12 6.14 -10.40
CA ILE A 142 22.77 7.12 -11.41
C ILE A 142 23.25 6.55 -12.73
N SER A 143 22.38 6.55 -13.74
CA SER A 143 22.73 6.07 -15.07
C SER A 143 21.98 6.87 -16.10
N LEU A 144 22.69 7.31 -17.15
CA LEU A 144 22.09 7.87 -18.35
C LEU A 144 22.27 6.84 -19.48
N GLN A 145 21.18 6.39 -20.08
CA GLN A 145 21.21 5.35 -21.13
C GLN A 145 20.31 5.75 -22.29
N GLU A 146 20.69 5.41 -23.52
CA GLU A 146 19.82 5.51 -24.69
C GLU A 146 18.57 4.63 -24.48
N GLY A 147 17.40 5.14 -24.86
CA GLY A 147 16.10 4.49 -24.67
C GLY A 147 15.19 5.27 -23.73
N ASP A 148 14.30 4.55 -23.04
CA ASP A 148 13.23 5.12 -22.23
C ASP A 148 13.16 4.52 -20.81
N TRP A 149 12.09 4.83 -20.09
CA TRP A 149 11.87 4.39 -18.70
C TRP A 149 12.03 2.87 -18.46
N ARG A 150 11.91 2.04 -19.51
CA ARG A 150 12.12 0.59 -19.41
C ARG A 150 13.52 0.25 -18.93
N ASN A 151 14.53 1.08 -19.25
CA ASN A 151 15.88 0.94 -18.73
C ASN A 151 15.90 1.03 -17.19
N GLY A 152 15.13 1.94 -16.59
CA GLY A 152 15.02 2.05 -15.14
C GLY A 152 14.38 0.83 -14.48
N SER A 153 13.35 0.28 -15.12
CA SER A 153 12.70 -0.97 -14.72
C SER A 153 13.69 -2.15 -14.79
N ASP A 154 14.52 -2.23 -15.83
CA ASP A 154 15.54 -3.29 -15.96
C ASP A 154 16.65 -3.17 -14.91
N ILE A 155 17.18 -1.96 -14.68
CA ILE A 155 18.23 -1.71 -13.68
C ILE A 155 17.74 -2.12 -12.29
N TYR A 156 16.57 -1.60 -11.89
CA TYR A 156 16.04 -1.85 -10.54
C TYR A 156 15.55 -3.29 -10.38
N GLY A 157 14.79 -3.81 -11.35
CA GLY A 157 14.26 -5.16 -11.31
C GLY A 157 15.34 -6.23 -11.29
N SER A 158 16.41 -6.07 -12.08
CA SER A 158 17.54 -6.99 -12.08
C SER A 158 18.27 -7.02 -10.74
N TRP A 159 18.49 -5.85 -10.14
CA TRP A 159 19.07 -5.75 -8.81
C TRP A 159 18.16 -6.41 -7.76
N ALA A 160 16.88 -6.05 -7.73
CA ALA A 160 15.93 -6.57 -6.75
C ALA A 160 15.85 -8.10 -6.80
N ARG A 161 15.68 -8.68 -8.00
CA ARG A 161 15.60 -10.14 -8.22
C ARG A 161 16.89 -10.87 -7.84
N LYS A 162 18.04 -10.25 -8.08
CA LYS A 162 19.35 -10.84 -7.73
C LYS A 162 19.55 -10.91 -6.21
N HIS A 163 18.97 -9.99 -5.44
CA HIS A 163 19.37 -9.79 -4.05
C HIS A 163 18.30 -10.15 -3.02
N TRP A 164 17.01 -9.89 -3.28
CA TRP A 164 16.00 -9.98 -2.22
C TRP A 164 14.57 -10.26 -2.71
N PHE A 165 14.23 -9.93 -3.95
CA PHE A 165 12.88 -10.15 -4.48
C PHE A 165 12.70 -11.60 -4.93
N VAL A 166 12.27 -12.44 -3.98
CA VAL A 166 11.93 -13.84 -4.21
C VAL A 166 10.46 -14.04 -3.85
N PRO A 167 9.54 -13.93 -4.83
CA PRO A 167 8.13 -14.15 -4.59
C PRO A 167 7.88 -15.50 -3.96
N ALA A 168 7.04 -15.53 -2.94
CA ALA A 168 6.56 -16.78 -2.44
C ALA A 168 5.67 -17.49 -3.46
N GLU A 169 5.67 -18.82 -3.40
CA GLU A 169 4.76 -19.63 -4.20
C GLU A 169 3.32 -19.34 -3.75
N LYS A 170 2.49 -18.96 -4.71
CA LYS A 170 1.10 -18.57 -4.49
C LYS A 170 0.19 -19.79 -4.63
N PRO A 171 -0.82 -19.98 -3.76
CA PRO A 171 -1.83 -21.02 -3.93
C PRO A 171 -2.47 -20.96 -5.32
N GLN A 172 -2.86 -22.12 -5.86
CA GLN A 172 -3.33 -22.19 -7.25
C GLN A 172 -4.62 -21.39 -7.45
N TRP A 173 -5.47 -21.34 -6.42
CA TRP A 173 -6.67 -20.53 -6.45
C TRP A 173 -6.37 -19.02 -6.51
N VAL A 174 -5.31 -18.54 -5.84
CA VAL A 174 -4.92 -17.11 -5.88
C VAL A 174 -4.41 -16.72 -7.27
N LYS A 175 -3.78 -17.64 -8.01
CA LYS A 175 -3.37 -17.37 -9.39
C LYS A 175 -4.58 -17.22 -10.32
N ASN A 176 -5.62 -18.02 -10.07
CA ASN A 176 -6.76 -18.15 -10.98
C ASN A 176 -7.94 -17.23 -10.64
N PHE A 177 -8.05 -16.72 -9.41
CA PHE A 177 -9.22 -15.95 -9.01
C PHE A 177 -9.35 -14.67 -9.83
N THR A 178 -10.60 -14.29 -10.12
CA THR A 178 -10.89 -13.18 -11.04
C THR A 178 -11.16 -11.88 -10.31
N GLY A 179 -11.57 -11.97 -9.04
CA GLY A 179 -11.91 -10.85 -8.18
C GLY A 179 -12.69 -11.32 -6.96
N TRP A 180 -13.12 -10.36 -6.16
CA TRP A 180 -13.91 -10.64 -4.97
C TRP A 180 -15.08 -9.68 -4.83
N GLN A 181 -16.04 -10.05 -4.01
CA GLN A 181 -16.90 -9.08 -3.36
C GLN A 181 -16.35 -8.74 -1.98
N ARG A 182 -16.00 -7.47 -1.77
CA ARG A 182 -15.73 -6.93 -0.43
C ARG A 182 -17.05 -6.55 0.24
N ILE A 183 -17.33 -7.16 1.39
CA ILE A 183 -18.57 -7.01 2.14
C ILE A 183 -18.27 -6.56 3.57
N ILE A 184 -18.93 -5.49 4.04
CA ILE A 184 -18.89 -5.03 5.43
C ILE A 184 -20.14 -5.53 6.16
N LEU A 185 -19.95 -6.33 7.21
CA LEU A 185 -21.05 -6.93 7.97
C LEU A 185 -21.60 -5.92 8.97
N ARG A 186 -20.76 -5.50 9.93
CA ARG A 186 -21.10 -4.46 10.90
C ARG A 186 -20.20 -3.25 10.73
N HIS A 187 -20.82 -2.11 10.49
CA HIS A 187 -20.11 -0.87 10.17
C HIS A 187 -19.64 -0.13 11.43
N GLN A 188 -18.68 0.80 11.28
CA GLN A 188 -18.09 1.57 12.39
C GLN A 188 -19.16 2.23 13.28
N TYR A 189 -20.19 2.83 12.68
CA TYR A 189 -21.29 3.48 13.39
C TYR A 189 -22.35 2.51 13.95
N GLY A 190 -22.14 1.19 13.84
CA GLY A 190 -22.90 0.16 14.58
C GLY A 190 -23.98 -0.57 13.79
N GLU A 191 -24.36 -0.09 12.62
CA GLU A 191 -25.37 -0.74 11.77
C GLU A 191 -24.86 -2.11 11.27
N VAL A 192 -25.74 -3.10 11.33
CA VAL A 192 -25.52 -4.44 10.81
C VAL A 192 -26.19 -4.51 9.43
N PHE A 193 -25.37 -4.63 8.38
CA PHE A 193 -25.86 -4.84 7.02
C PHE A 193 -26.06 -6.32 6.71
N TRP A 194 -25.17 -7.16 7.23
CA TRP A 194 -25.16 -8.60 6.95
C TRP A 194 -24.77 -9.39 8.20
N LYS A 195 -25.32 -10.60 8.33
CA LYS A 195 -24.94 -11.60 9.31
C LYS A 195 -24.12 -12.70 8.64
N TYR A 196 -23.49 -13.58 9.44
CA TYR A 196 -22.66 -14.65 8.88
C TYR A 196 -23.45 -15.60 7.97
N LYS A 197 -24.69 -15.92 8.35
CA LYS A 197 -25.60 -16.75 7.55
C LYS A 197 -25.93 -16.19 6.16
N ASP A 198 -25.70 -14.90 5.92
CA ASP A 198 -25.99 -14.25 4.63
C ASP A 198 -24.81 -14.39 3.65
N LEU A 199 -23.60 -14.72 4.14
CA LEU A 199 -22.39 -14.85 3.33
C LEU A 199 -22.50 -15.90 2.21
N PRO A 200 -23.07 -17.10 2.42
CA PRO A 200 -23.21 -18.08 1.34
C PRO A 200 -24.08 -17.57 0.18
N GLN A 201 -25.12 -16.78 0.48
CA GLN A 201 -25.96 -16.19 -0.57
C GLN A 201 -25.22 -15.07 -1.30
N LEU A 202 -24.52 -14.19 -0.58
CA LEU A 202 -23.68 -13.16 -1.18
C LEU A 202 -22.62 -13.76 -2.12
N TYR A 203 -21.99 -14.87 -1.71
CA TYR A 203 -21.06 -15.60 -2.57
C TYR A 203 -21.73 -16.10 -3.85
N LYS A 204 -22.89 -16.76 -3.75
CA LYS A 204 -23.65 -17.24 -4.93
C LYS A 204 -23.95 -16.10 -5.89
N ASP A 205 -24.33 -14.93 -5.35
CA ASP A 205 -24.64 -13.75 -6.14
C ASP A 205 -23.43 -13.21 -6.91
N GLY A 206 -22.25 -13.22 -6.30
CA GLY A 206 -21.00 -12.89 -7.00
C GLY A 206 -20.57 -13.95 -8.02
N LYS A 207 -20.72 -15.23 -7.67
CA LYS A 207 -20.30 -16.37 -8.49
C LYS A 207 -20.99 -16.41 -9.83
N LYS A 208 -22.27 -16.01 -9.91
CA LYS A 208 -23.02 -15.85 -11.18
C LYS A 208 -22.28 -14.97 -12.19
N TYR A 209 -21.53 -13.99 -11.70
CA TYR A 209 -20.76 -13.04 -12.52
C TYR A 209 -19.27 -13.37 -12.61
N GLY A 210 -18.85 -14.54 -12.11
CA GLY A 210 -17.47 -15.03 -12.20
C GLY A 210 -16.58 -14.69 -11.02
N LEU A 211 -17.10 -14.04 -9.96
CA LEU A 211 -16.34 -13.74 -8.74
C LEU A 211 -16.35 -14.95 -7.80
N ASP A 212 -15.17 -15.39 -7.39
CA ASP A 212 -14.95 -16.65 -6.68
C ASP A 212 -14.49 -16.46 -5.23
N MET A 213 -14.39 -15.21 -4.78
CA MET A 213 -13.95 -14.88 -3.43
C MET A 213 -14.84 -13.86 -2.72
N LEU A 214 -15.04 -14.03 -1.41
CA LEU A 214 -15.55 -13.00 -0.52
C LEU A 214 -14.42 -12.45 0.36
N MET A 215 -14.35 -11.13 0.45
CA MET A 215 -13.45 -10.43 1.35
C MET A 215 -14.28 -9.76 2.46
N VAL A 216 -14.21 -10.31 3.67
CA VAL A 216 -15.20 -10.07 4.72
C VAL A 216 -14.67 -9.09 5.77
N PHE A 217 -15.34 -7.95 5.88
CA PHE A 217 -15.00 -6.80 6.71
C PHE A 217 -16.02 -6.62 7.84
N GLY A 218 -15.59 -6.05 8.97
CA GLY A 218 -16.48 -5.80 10.11
C GLY A 218 -17.12 -7.07 10.67
N TRP A 219 -16.42 -8.20 10.57
CA TRP A 219 -16.91 -9.51 11.01
C TRP A 219 -16.77 -9.73 12.51
N TRP A 220 -16.09 -8.86 13.26
CA TRP A 220 -15.86 -9.01 14.70
C TRP A 220 -16.74 -8.07 15.53
N LYS A 221 -16.84 -8.35 16.83
CA LYS A 221 -17.61 -7.57 17.82
C LYS A 221 -17.26 -6.09 17.85
N GLY A 222 -16.00 -5.77 17.56
CA GLY A 222 -15.47 -4.41 17.49
C GLY A 222 -16.00 -3.60 16.31
N ARG A 223 -16.53 -4.24 15.24
CA ARG A 223 -17.06 -3.61 14.00
C ARG A 223 -15.97 -3.04 13.11
N PHE A 224 -16.28 -2.85 11.82
CA PHE A 224 -15.33 -2.29 10.85
C PHE A 224 -14.75 -0.94 11.30
N ASP A 225 -13.44 -0.75 11.15
CA ASP A 225 -12.67 0.43 11.59
C ASP A 225 -12.93 0.83 13.04
N ASN A 226 -12.91 -0.16 13.95
CA ASN A 226 -13.09 0.05 15.38
C ASN A 226 -12.58 -1.14 16.22
N GLY A 227 -12.12 -0.86 17.45
CA GLY A 227 -11.72 -1.90 18.42
C GLY A 227 -10.43 -2.65 18.07
N TYR A 228 -9.61 -2.12 17.17
CA TYR A 228 -8.31 -2.71 16.86
C TYR A 228 -7.38 -2.73 18.09
N PRO A 229 -6.52 -3.74 18.27
CA PRO A 229 -6.33 -4.93 17.43
C PRO A 229 -7.09 -6.18 17.96
N LEU A 230 -8.30 -6.01 18.53
CA LEU A 230 -9.05 -7.12 19.16
C LEU A 230 -10.11 -7.68 18.19
N TYR A 231 -10.03 -8.99 17.91
CA TYR A 231 -10.91 -9.67 16.95
C TYR A 231 -11.58 -10.88 17.58
N GLU A 232 -12.89 -10.76 17.84
CA GLU A 232 -13.75 -11.80 18.40
C GLU A 232 -15.01 -11.93 17.53
N PRO A 233 -15.52 -13.14 17.24
CA PRO A 233 -16.81 -13.33 16.59
C PRO A 233 -17.92 -12.54 17.31
N ASP A 234 -18.76 -11.86 16.56
CA ASP A 234 -19.84 -11.05 17.11
C ASP A 234 -21.10 -11.93 17.29
N PRO A 235 -21.62 -12.11 18.52
CA PRO A 235 -22.89 -12.81 18.73
C PRO A 235 -24.06 -12.18 17.97
N LEU A 236 -24.04 -10.87 17.72
CA LEU A 236 -25.09 -10.19 16.94
C LEU A 236 -25.09 -10.60 15.46
N LEU A 237 -23.95 -11.07 14.95
CA LEU A 237 -23.78 -11.55 13.58
C LEU A 237 -24.02 -13.06 13.44
N GLY A 238 -24.08 -13.81 14.54
CA GLY A 238 -24.33 -15.25 14.58
C GLY A 238 -23.36 -16.05 15.44
N GLY A 239 -22.28 -15.44 15.93
CA GLY A 239 -21.25 -16.12 16.73
C GLY A 239 -20.31 -17.02 15.92
N GLU A 240 -19.39 -17.67 16.63
CA GLU A 240 -18.30 -18.46 16.05
C GLU A 240 -18.77 -19.60 15.15
N ASP A 241 -19.73 -20.40 15.61
CA ASP A 241 -20.20 -21.59 14.89
C ASP A 241 -20.84 -21.22 13.54
N GLU A 242 -21.62 -20.14 13.50
CA GLU A 242 -22.26 -19.68 12.26
C GLU A 242 -21.23 -19.09 11.29
N LEU A 243 -20.17 -18.43 11.78
CA LEU A 243 -19.07 -17.97 10.93
C LEU A 243 -18.33 -19.15 10.29
N LYS A 244 -17.95 -20.16 11.08
CA LYS A 244 -17.30 -21.39 10.57
C LYS A 244 -18.19 -22.15 9.60
N LYS A 245 -19.49 -22.20 9.87
CA LYS A 245 -20.47 -22.84 9.00
C LYS A 245 -20.58 -22.10 7.66
N ALA A 246 -20.70 -20.77 7.68
CA ALA A 246 -20.77 -19.95 6.47
C ALA A 246 -19.52 -20.06 5.60
N ILE A 247 -18.33 -20.09 6.20
CA ILE A 247 -17.06 -20.30 5.48
C ILE A 247 -17.05 -21.67 4.80
N ARG A 248 -17.40 -22.73 5.52
CA ARG A 248 -17.48 -24.10 4.96
C ARG A 248 -18.49 -24.20 3.82
N GLU A 249 -19.68 -23.62 3.96
CA GLU A 249 -20.67 -23.64 2.88
C GLU A 249 -20.16 -22.95 1.60
N ILE A 250 -19.38 -21.88 1.73
CA ILE A 250 -18.75 -21.21 0.59
C ILE A 250 -17.68 -22.11 -0.05
N GLN A 251 -16.85 -22.75 0.77
CA GLN A 251 -15.80 -23.68 0.31
C GLN A 251 -16.39 -24.92 -0.38
N ASP A 252 -17.49 -25.48 0.14
CA ASP A 252 -18.22 -26.59 -0.48
C ASP A 252 -18.78 -26.22 -1.87
N MET A 253 -19.06 -24.93 -2.07
CA MET A 253 -19.42 -24.39 -3.39
C MET A 253 -18.21 -24.04 -4.25
N GLY A 254 -16.97 -24.31 -3.80
CA GLY A 254 -15.73 -23.97 -4.52
C GLY A 254 -15.38 -22.49 -4.49
N GLY A 255 -15.81 -21.76 -3.44
CA GLY A 255 -15.47 -20.37 -3.21
C GLY A 255 -14.40 -20.19 -2.14
N HIS A 256 -13.86 -18.97 -2.07
CA HIS A 256 -12.83 -18.61 -1.10
C HIS A 256 -13.27 -17.46 -0.19
N VAL A 257 -12.80 -17.48 1.06
CA VAL A 257 -13.08 -16.42 2.04
C VAL A 257 -11.79 -15.84 2.60
N ALA A 258 -11.67 -14.50 2.58
CA ALA A 258 -10.68 -13.76 3.36
C ALA A 258 -11.33 -13.06 4.55
N LEU A 259 -10.70 -13.21 5.73
CA LEU A 259 -11.05 -12.43 6.91
C LEU A 259 -10.10 -11.25 7.10
N TYR A 260 -10.69 -10.06 7.19
CA TYR A 260 -10.00 -8.79 7.43
C TYR A 260 -9.47 -8.66 8.87
N THR A 261 -8.25 -8.15 9.03
CA THR A 261 -7.76 -7.46 10.23
C THR A 261 -6.95 -6.24 9.81
N ASN A 262 -6.64 -5.32 10.72
CA ASN A 262 -5.70 -4.23 10.49
C ASN A 262 -4.32 -4.62 11.06
N GLY A 263 -3.24 -4.24 10.38
CA GLY A 263 -1.87 -4.60 10.75
C GLY A 263 -1.01 -3.46 11.33
N VAL A 264 -1.58 -2.27 11.57
CA VAL A 264 -0.85 -1.09 12.08
C VAL A 264 -1.56 -0.41 13.24
N LEU A 265 -2.88 -0.27 13.18
CA LEU A 265 -3.65 0.61 14.04
C LEU A 265 -4.06 -0.04 15.36
N MET A 266 -4.02 0.74 16.43
CA MET A 266 -4.51 0.40 17.77
C MET A 266 -5.58 1.41 18.19
N ASP A 267 -6.78 0.95 18.53
CA ASP A 267 -7.84 1.83 19.03
C ASP A 267 -7.41 2.36 20.40
N VAL A 268 -7.28 3.69 20.51
CA VAL A 268 -6.80 4.34 21.75
C VAL A 268 -7.73 4.12 22.95
N LYS A 269 -8.95 3.63 22.71
CA LYS A 269 -9.91 3.27 23.77
C LYS A 269 -9.87 1.80 24.17
N SER A 270 -9.11 0.96 23.45
CA SER A 270 -8.98 -0.47 23.76
C SER A 270 -8.16 -0.71 25.03
N GLU A 271 -8.42 -1.82 25.73
CA GLU A 271 -7.59 -2.22 26.88
C GLU A 271 -6.16 -2.53 26.45
N PHE A 272 -5.98 -3.17 25.28
CA PHE A 272 -4.66 -3.41 24.70
C PHE A 272 -3.83 -2.12 24.59
N TYR A 273 -4.45 -1.02 24.14
CA TYR A 273 -3.76 0.26 24.05
C TYR A 273 -3.37 0.83 25.42
N LYS A 274 -4.31 0.82 26.37
CA LYS A 274 -4.08 1.33 27.73
C LYS A 274 -2.97 0.56 28.45
N GLU A 275 -2.93 -0.76 28.30
CA GLU A 275 -1.98 -1.63 28.99
C GLU A 275 -0.62 -1.69 28.29
N THR A 276 -0.60 -1.70 26.95
CA THR A 276 0.59 -1.98 26.14
C THR A 276 0.78 -0.98 25.00
N GLY A 277 -0.27 -0.68 24.23
CA GLY A 277 -0.17 0.06 22.97
C GLY A 277 0.52 1.42 23.04
N HIS A 278 0.26 2.21 24.08
CA HIS A 278 0.88 3.54 24.25
C HIS A 278 2.42 3.50 24.37
N ARG A 279 3.00 2.37 24.84
CA ARG A 279 4.45 2.19 24.92
C ARG A 279 5.08 1.76 23.60
N ILE A 280 4.32 1.01 22.79
CA ILE A 280 4.81 0.40 21.54
C ILE A 280 4.39 1.19 20.29
N SER A 281 3.65 2.27 20.45
CA SER A 281 3.24 3.16 19.37
C SER A 281 4.44 3.89 18.78
N ARG A 282 4.43 4.09 17.46
CA ARG A 282 5.41 4.93 16.77
C ARG A 282 5.37 6.36 17.30
N LYS A 283 6.53 6.97 17.51
CA LYS A 283 6.66 8.36 17.98
C LYS A 283 7.32 9.26 16.94
N ASP A 284 6.79 10.47 16.77
CA ASP A 284 7.35 11.51 15.94
C ASP A 284 8.60 12.15 16.57
N ILE A 285 9.19 13.13 15.89
CA ILE A 285 10.44 13.78 16.34
C ILE A 285 10.28 14.53 17.68
N ASP A 286 9.06 14.93 18.03
CA ASP A 286 8.72 15.63 19.27
C ASP A 286 8.28 14.65 20.37
N GLY A 287 8.25 13.35 20.08
CA GLY A 287 7.85 12.29 21.00
C GLY A 287 6.33 12.06 21.08
N ASN A 288 5.54 12.70 20.22
CA ASN A 288 4.10 12.45 20.14
C ASN A 288 3.83 11.15 19.38
N GLU A 289 2.67 10.56 19.63
CA GLU A 289 2.21 9.42 18.84
C GLU A 289 1.76 9.85 17.45
N TYR A 290 2.08 9.04 16.44
CA TYR A 290 1.38 9.13 15.18
C TYR A 290 -0.06 8.63 15.35
N LEU A 291 -1.02 9.52 15.12
CA LEU A 291 -2.45 9.28 15.30
C LEU A 291 -3.21 9.37 13.98
N ASP A 292 -4.04 8.36 13.75
CA ASP A 292 -4.86 8.20 12.56
C ASP A 292 -6.35 8.36 12.92
N HIS A 293 -7.09 9.10 12.09
CA HIS A 293 -8.48 9.49 12.39
C HIS A 293 -9.43 9.06 11.28
N TYR A 294 -10.33 8.12 11.59
CA TYR A 294 -11.31 7.60 10.62
C TYR A 294 -12.70 8.10 10.94
N GLN A 295 -13.25 8.86 10.01
CA GLN A 295 -14.58 9.48 10.10
C GLN A 295 -15.58 8.75 9.22
N PHE A 296 -16.36 7.84 9.82
CA PHE A 296 -17.52 7.26 9.15
C PHE A 296 -18.82 7.73 9.78
N ALA A 297 -19.78 8.08 8.92
CA ALA A 297 -21.09 8.57 9.34
C ALA A 297 -22.21 7.87 8.57
N ASN A 298 -23.38 7.86 9.20
CA ASN A 298 -24.65 7.55 8.54
C ASN A 298 -25.34 8.87 8.15
N ARG A 299 -26.68 8.93 8.15
CA ARG A 299 -27.48 10.11 7.76
C ARG A 299 -27.36 11.30 8.72
N GLY A 300 -26.84 11.09 9.93
CA GLY A 300 -26.69 12.14 10.95
C GLY A 300 -25.44 13.01 10.75
N THR A 301 -25.50 14.25 11.20
CA THR A 301 -24.40 15.23 11.07
C THR A 301 -23.36 15.14 12.18
N ILE A 302 -23.71 14.65 13.37
CA ILE A 302 -22.77 14.56 14.50
C ILE A 302 -21.53 13.74 14.10
N LEU A 303 -21.71 12.51 13.63
CA LEU A 303 -20.59 11.69 13.17
C LEU A 303 -19.95 12.25 11.89
N ARG A 304 -20.73 12.89 11.01
CA ARG A 304 -20.22 13.45 9.74
C ARG A 304 -19.35 14.70 9.93
N THR A 305 -19.53 15.43 11.03
CA THR A 305 -18.82 16.69 11.27
C THR A 305 -17.83 16.59 12.42
N PHE A 306 -18.21 15.93 13.53
CA PHE A 306 -17.46 15.96 14.79
C PHE A 306 -17.00 14.58 15.27
N GLY A 307 -17.49 13.50 14.67
CA GLY A 307 -17.18 12.14 15.10
C GLY A 307 -16.07 11.52 14.27
N TYR A 308 -15.08 10.95 14.96
CA TYR A 308 -14.08 10.07 14.36
C TYR A 308 -13.63 9.02 15.37
N LYS A 309 -13.02 7.96 14.87
CA LYS A 309 -12.23 7.03 15.67
C LYS A 309 -10.77 7.42 15.58
N THR A 310 -10.10 7.45 16.72
CA THR A 310 -8.66 7.74 16.84
C THR A 310 -7.92 6.44 17.06
N PHE A 311 -6.85 6.25 16.31
CA PHE A 311 -5.96 5.11 16.42
C PHE A 311 -4.52 5.59 16.58
N ALA A 312 -3.74 4.91 17.43
CA ALA A 312 -2.30 5.05 17.44
C ALA A 312 -1.67 4.04 16.48
N GLU A 313 -0.62 4.45 15.76
CA GLU A 313 0.16 3.55 14.90
C GLU A 313 1.15 2.73 15.73
N ALA A 314 1.14 1.40 15.60
CA ALA A 314 2.13 0.54 16.24
C ALA A 314 3.49 0.61 15.53
N CYS A 315 4.57 0.73 16.30
CA CYS A 315 5.92 0.60 15.78
C CYS A 315 6.18 -0.87 15.41
N GLN A 316 6.52 -1.12 14.14
CA GLN A 316 6.71 -2.48 13.61
C GLN A 316 7.94 -3.19 14.19
N ALA A 317 8.81 -2.45 14.88
CA ALA A 317 10.02 -2.97 15.52
C ALA A 317 9.79 -3.52 16.94
N THR A 318 8.57 -3.48 17.47
CA THR A 318 8.27 -3.97 18.84
C THR A 318 7.86 -5.45 18.81
N ASP A 319 8.30 -6.22 19.80
CA ASP A 319 7.96 -7.65 19.87
C ASP A 319 6.48 -7.84 20.18
N GLU A 320 5.96 -7.01 21.07
CA GLU A 320 4.56 -7.05 21.48
C GLU A 320 3.62 -6.82 20.30
N TRP A 321 3.98 -5.93 19.36
CA TRP A 321 3.19 -5.77 18.14
C TRP A 321 3.31 -6.98 17.22
N ARG A 322 4.51 -7.51 17.02
CA ARG A 322 4.72 -8.71 16.22
C ARG A 322 3.93 -9.90 16.76
N ASP A 323 3.97 -10.11 18.08
CA ASP A 323 3.22 -11.17 18.74
C ASP A 323 1.72 -10.96 18.58
N LYS A 324 1.23 -9.72 18.68
CA LYS A 324 -0.18 -9.41 18.45
C LYS A 324 -0.62 -9.67 17.01
N LEU A 325 0.22 -9.36 16.02
CA LEU A 325 -0.03 -9.72 14.62
C LEU A 325 -0.16 -11.25 14.48
N LEU A 326 0.77 -12.01 15.06
CA LEU A 326 0.72 -13.48 14.98
C LEU A 326 -0.48 -14.09 15.70
N GLU A 327 -0.84 -13.53 16.87
CA GLU A 327 -2.06 -13.89 17.60
C GLU A 327 -3.31 -13.69 16.73
N ASN A 328 -3.45 -12.51 16.13
CA ASN A 328 -4.58 -12.19 15.24
C ASN A 328 -4.64 -13.11 14.02
N GLY A 329 -3.48 -13.55 13.51
CA GLY A 329 -3.38 -14.54 12.43
C GLY A 329 -3.94 -15.89 12.85
N LYS A 330 -3.52 -16.38 14.02
CA LYS A 330 -4.00 -17.65 14.60
C LYS A 330 -5.50 -17.60 14.89
N VAL A 331 -6.00 -16.48 15.44
CA VAL A 331 -7.44 -16.28 15.66
C VAL A 331 -8.21 -16.40 14.36
N LYS A 332 -7.80 -15.69 13.29
CA LYS A 332 -8.45 -15.81 11.98
C LYS A 332 -8.41 -17.24 11.45
N LEU A 333 -7.24 -17.89 11.49
CA LEU A 333 -7.06 -19.26 11.00
C LEU A 333 -7.92 -20.28 11.78
N SER A 334 -8.29 -19.99 13.03
CA SER A 334 -9.19 -20.87 13.80
C SER A 334 -10.61 -20.99 13.22
N PHE A 335 -11.03 -20.05 12.36
CA PHE A 335 -12.28 -20.11 11.61
C PHE A 335 -12.14 -20.81 10.24
N ASP A 336 -10.93 -21.28 9.93
CA ASP A 336 -10.57 -21.96 8.69
C ASP A 336 -10.83 -21.20 7.37
N PRO A 337 -10.64 -19.86 7.29
CA PRO A 337 -10.78 -19.12 6.03
C PRO A 337 -9.68 -19.52 5.04
N ASP A 338 -9.90 -19.33 3.74
CA ASP A 338 -8.90 -19.55 2.69
C ASP A 338 -7.74 -18.55 2.77
N SER A 339 -8.02 -17.35 3.27
CA SER A 339 -7.03 -16.29 3.40
C SER A 339 -7.16 -15.49 4.69
N ILE A 340 -6.01 -15.10 5.24
CA ILE A 340 -5.94 -14.07 6.27
C ILE A 340 -5.49 -12.76 5.62
N PHE A 341 -6.25 -11.68 5.83
CA PHE A 341 -5.93 -10.37 5.26
C PHE A 341 -5.51 -9.40 6.35
N TYR A 342 -4.40 -8.69 6.15
CA TYR A 342 -3.95 -7.60 7.02
C TYR A 342 -3.96 -6.29 6.26
N ASP A 343 -4.94 -5.47 6.57
CA ASP A 343 -5.08 -4.14 6.02
C ASP A 343 -3.95 -3.23 6.50
N GLN A 344 -3.62 -2.27 5.64
CA GLN A 344 -2.64 -1.21 5.86
C GLN A 344 -1.20 -1.63 6.13
N ILE A 345 -0.86 -2.79 6.69
CA ILE A 345 0.54 -3.10 6.98
C ILE A 345 1.42 -3.07 5.72
N GLY A 346 0.91 -3.51 4.57
CA GLY A 346 1.62 -3.43 3.27
C GLY A 346 1.60 -2.05 2.61
N GLY A 347 0.91 -1.09 3.21
CA GLY A 347 0.53 0.18 2.59
C GLY A 347 0.25 1.33 3.54
N HIS A 348 0.74 1.30 4.76
CA HIS A 348 0.72 2.43 5.68
C HIS A 348 2.06 3.12 5.59
N HIS A 349 2.11 4.43 5.76
CA HIS A 349 3.35 5.18 5.74
C HIS A 349 4.37 4.56 6.71
N CYS A 350 5.61 4.41 6.25
CA CYS A 350 6.74 3.98 7.07
C CYS A 350 7.42 5.21 7.68
N TRP A 351 6.67 5.96 8.50
CA TRP A 351 7.19 7.13 9.19
C TRP A 351 8.40 6.78 10.05
N LEU A 352 9.31 7.72 10.18
CA LEU A 352 10.45 7.58 11.09
C LEU A 352 9.93 7.51 12.52
N CYS A 353 10.41 6.52 13.28
CA CYS A 353 10.12 6.42 14.71
C CYS A 353 11.31 6.95 15.52
N PHE A 354 11.07 7.88 16.42
CA PHE A 354 12.10 8.48 17.26
C PHE A 354 12.14 7.94 18.70
N ASP A 355 11.34 6.91 19.01
CA ASP A 355 11.41 6.23 20.30
C ASP A 355 12.59 5.25 20.35
N LYS A 356 13.69 5.70 20.97
CA LYS A 356 14.91 4.91 21.11
C LYS A 356 14.77 3.66 21.99
N THR A 357 13.66 3.49 22.71
CA THR A 357 13.42 2.30 23.53
C THR A 357 12.97 1.10 22.71
N HIS A 358 12.54 1.32 21.45
CA HIS A 358 12.16 0.25 20.53
C HIS A 358 13.40 -0.36 19.87
N LYS A 359 13.26 -1.54 19.23
CA LYS A 359 14.40 -2.31 18.72
C LYS A 359 15.22 -1.62 17.63
N HIS A 360 14.65 -0.64 16.94
CA HIS A 360 15.40 0.16 15.97
C HIS A 360 16.38 1.14 16.63
N GLY A 361 16.30 1.36 17.95
CA GLY A 361 17.13 2.33 18.66
C GLY A 361 17.03 3.70 18.02
N ASN A 362 18.16 4.31 17.69
CA ASN A 362 18.19 5.63 17.04
C ASN A 362 17.97 5.58 15.51
N ARG A 363 17.77 4.39 14.92
CA ARG A 363 17.60 4.20 13.46
C ARG A 363 16.12 4.12 13.09
N GLY A 364 15.43 5.25 13.21
CA GLY A 364 14.00 5.36 12.92
C GLY A 364 13.60 4.99 11.48
N ASP A 365 14.56 4.92 10.56
CA ASP A 365 14.40 4.53 9.16
C ASP A 365 14.28 3.02 8.93
N LEU A 366 14.38 2.18 9.97
CA LEU A 366 14.33 0.72 9.85
C LEU A 366 12.93 0.11 9.88
N ASP A 367 11.84 0.89 9.96
CA ASP A 367 10.48 0.36 9.97
C ASP A 367 10.20 -0.66 8.84
N PRO A 368 10.57 -0.41 7.56
CA PRO A 368 10.31 -1.36 6.48
C PRO A 368 10.96 -2.72 6.69
N LYS A 369 12.18 -2.76 7.26
CA LYS A 369 12.90 -4.01 7.56
C LYS A 369 12.15 -4.84 8.59
N TYR A 370 11.73 -4.22 9.69
CA TYR A 370 10.97 -4.90 10.74
C TYR A 370 9.59 -5.36 10.24
N ARG A 371 8.93 -4.52 9.46
CA ARG A 371 7.65 -4.83 8.83
C ARG A 371 7.73 -5.99 7.84
N ALA A 372 8.77 -6.05 7.01
CA ALA A 372 9.05 -7.22 6.17
C ALA A 372 9.30 -8.49 7.00
N GLY A 373 9.99 -8.35 8.14
CA GLY A 373 10.13 -9.42 9.13
C GLY A 373 8.79 -9.90 9.70
N ASN A 374 7.86 -8.98 9.98
CA ASN A 374 6.51 -9.29 10.43
C ASN A 374 5.72 -10.03 9.35
N PHE A 375 5.80 -9.61 8.09
CA PHE A 375 5.21 -10.35 6.97
C PHE A 375 5.75 -11.77 6.84
N LYS A 376 7.06 -11.95 6.92
CA LYS A 376 7.69 -13.28 6.91
C LYS A 376 7.17 -14.15 8.05
N ALA A 377 7.02 -13.58 9.25
CA ALA A 377 6.50 -14.31 10.40
C ALA A 377 5.01 -14.68 10.23
N MET A 378 4.18 -13.76 9.74
CA MET A 378 2.76 -14.02 9.45
C MET A 378 2.59 -15.09 8.37
N ARG A 379 3.42 -15.07 7.32
CA ARG A 379 3.43 -16.11 6.29
C ARG A 379 3.78 -17.49 6.86
N GLY A 380 4.66 -17.54 7.86
CA GLY A 380 5.00 -18.77 8.58
C GLY A 380 3.83 -19.43 9.33
N LEU A 381 2.68 -18.76 9.46
CA LEU A 381 1.46 -19.34 10.02
C LEU A 381 0.67 -20.18 9.00
N LEU A 382 0.93 -20.00 7.71
CA LEU A 382 0.13 -20.60 6.64
C LEU A 382 0.59 -22.03 6.33
N THR A 383 -0.37 -22.90 6.04
CA THR A 383 -0.13 -24.28 5.60
C THR A 383 -1.04 -24.63 4.43
N GLY A 384 -0.59 -25.48 3.51
CA GLY A 384 -1.40 -25.90 2.36
C GLY A 384 -1.77 -24.73 1.44
N GLU A 385 -3.03 -24.66 1.03
CA GLU A 385 -3.54 -23.64 0.10
C GLU A 385 -3.97 -22.32 0.78
N LYS A 386 -3.58 -22.08 2.05
CA LYS A 386 -3.92 -20.82 2.74
C LYS A 386 -3.11 -19.65 2.18
N ALA A 387 -3.75 -18.49 2.04
CA ALA A 387 -3.12 -17.28 1.51
C ALA A 387 -2.99 -16.15 2.56
N LEU A 388 -2.08 -15.22 2.28
CA LEU A 388 -1.90 -13.97 3.00
C LEU A 388 -2.04 -12.80 2.02
N GLY A 389 -2.99 -11.91 2.30
CA GLY A 389 -3.17 -10.67 1.56
C GLY A 389 -2.94 -9.43 2.43
N SER A 390 -2.63 -8.32 1.78
CA SER A 390 -2.55 -7.00 2.43
C SER A 390 -3.03 -5.90 1.49
N GLU A 391 -3.30 -4.73 2.05
CA GLU A 391 -3.55 -3.51 1.27
C GLU A 391 -2.25 -2.96 0.68
N THR A 392 -2.38 -2.38 -0.52
CA THR A 392 -1.33 -1.70 -1.29
C THR A 392 -0.25 -2.61 -1.84
N THR A 393 0.36 -2.17 -2.94
CA THR A 393 1.46 -2.85 -3.60
C THR A 393 2.76 -2.06 -3.41
N VAL A 394 3.67 -2.60 -2.61
CA VAL A 394 5.02 -2.08 -2.38
C VAL A 394 6.01 -3.22 -2.56
N ASP A 395 7.08 -2.98 -3.31
CA ASP A 395 8.04 -4.00 -3.72
C ASP A 395 8.67 -4.80 -2.57
N ILE A 396 9.08 -4.16 -1.48
CA ILE A 396 9.69 -4.83 -0.32
C ILE A 396 8.72 -5.81 0.37
N PHE A 397 7.41 -5.57 0.31
CA PHE A 397 6.41 -6.42 0.96
C PHE A 397 5.80 -7.45 0.02
N ALA A 398 5.78 -7.17 -1.29
CA ALA A 398 5.16 -8.04 -2.30
C ALA A 398 5.66 -9.49 -2.30
N PRO A 399 6.96 -9.80 -2.06
CA PRO A 399 7.43 -11.18 -2.01
C PRO A 399 6.75 -12.07 -0.96
N TYR A 400 6.22 -11.47 0.11
CA TYR A 400 5.60 -12.20 1.22
C TYR A 400 4.09 -12.39 1.06
N LEU A 401 3.47 -11.72 0.08
CA LEU A 401 2.03 -11.62 -0.11
C LEU A 401 1.59 -12.43 -1.32
N ASP A 402 0.45 -13.11 -1.20
CA ASP A 402 -0.14 -13.87 -2.30
C ASP A 402 -0.96 -12.96 -3.22
N TYR A 403 -1.56 -11.91 -2.67
CA TYR A 403 -2.26 -10.88 -3.44
C TYR A 403 -2.32 -9.54 -2.68
N HIS A 404 -2.58 -8.48 -3.44
CA HIS A 404 -2.66 -7.10 -2.95
C HIS A 404 -4.02 -6.49 -3.20
N HIS A 405 -4.63 -5.93 -2.17
CA HIS A 405 -5.80 -5.07 -2.33
C HIS A 405 -5.34 -3.67 -2.74
N GLY A 406 -5.57 -3.30 -3.99
CA GLY A 406 -5.12 -2.02 -4.55
C GLY A 406 -5.60 -0.81 -3.74
N CYS A 407 -4.74 0.17 -3.50
CA CYS A 407 -5.08 1.37 -2.71
C CYS A 407 -4.12 2.56 -2.97
N ASP A 408 -3.58 2.67 -4.18
CA ASP A 408 -2.78 3.83 -4.60
C ASP A 408 -2.95 4.16 -6.09
N LEU A 409 -2.38 5.31 -6.51
CA LEU A 409 -2.34 5.78 -7.90
C LEU A 409 -1.96 4.62 -8.85
N GLY A 410 -2.73 4.44 -9.92
CA GLY A 410 -2.56 3.34 -10.87
C GLY A 410 -3.38 2.08 -10.57
N ASN A 411 -3.98 1.92 -9.38
CA ASN A 411 -5.03 0.91 -9.14
C ASN A 411 -6.41 1.35 -9.70
N TRP A 412 -6.52 2.57 -10.19
CA TRP A 412 -7.66 3.10 -10.95
C TRP A 412 -7.13 3.98 -12.08
N TYR A 413 -7.97 4.25 -13.08
CA TYR A 413 -7.62 5.16 -14.15
C TYR A 413 -7.49 6.58 -13.60
N ALA A 414 -6.31 7.15 -13.78
CA ALA A 414 -5.98 8.54 -13.49
C ALA A 414 -5.05 9.06 -14.59
N GLU A 415 -5.16 10.34 -14.94
CA GLU A 415 -4.43 10.96 -16.05
C GLU A 415 -2.91 10.71 -16.00
N ASN A 416 -2.30 10.88 -14.84
CA ASN A 416 -0.87 10.68 -14.65
C ASN A 416 -0.51 9.27 -14.14
N GLY A 417 -1.49 8.38 -13.95
CA GLY A 417 -1.26 7.03 -13.44
C GLY A 417 -0.56 6.17 -14.49
N PHE A 418 0.58 5.58 -14.12
CA PHE A 418 1.45 4.83 -15.04
C PHE A 418 1.85 3.47 -14.45
N PRO A 419 0.90 2.55 -14.21
CA PRO A 419 1.16 1.27 -13.55
C PRO A 419 2.12 0.35 -14.30
N GLN A 420 2.34 0.61 -15.60
CA GLN A 420 3.33 -0.09 -16.41
C GLN A 420 4.72 -0.05 -15.78
N MET A 421 5.05 1.02 -15.03
CA MET A 421 6.32 1.14 -14.31
C MET A 421 6.51 -0.01 -13.33
N TYR A 422 5.53 -0.29 -12.47
CA TYR A 422 5.59 -1.42 -11.54
C TYR A 422 5.34 -2.75 -12.23
N LEU A 423 4.28 -2.87 -13.05
CA LEU A 423 3.86 -4.13 -13.67
C LEU A 423 4.94 -4.71 -14.60
N ARG A 424 5.77 -3.87 -15.23
CA ARG A 424 6.92 -4.35 -16.00
C ARG A 424 8.04 -4.87 -15.09
N THR A 425 8.26 -4.22 -13.96
CA THR A 425 9.35 -4.57 -13.02
C THR A 425 9.03 -5.87 -12.26
N PHE A 426 7.79 -6.00 -11.80
CA PHE A 426 7.27 -7.12 -11.00
C PHE A 426 5.92 -7.63 -11.54
N PRO A 427 5.89 -8.23 -12.75
CA PRO A 427 4.65 -8.71 -13.38
C PRO A 427 3.95 -9.82 -12.60
N GLU A 428 4.66 -10.54 -11.72
CA GLU A 428 4.14 -11.67 -10.95
C GLU A 428 3.27 -11.29 -9.74
N THR A 429 3.15 -9.99 -9.45
CA THR A 429 2.37 -9.47 -8.33
C THR A 429 0.88 -9.44 -8.68
N ILE A 430 0.08 -10.20 -7.95
CA ILE A 430 -1.37 -10.24 -8.13
C ILE A 430 -2.01 -9.12 -7.33
N MET A 431 -2.75 -8.23 -7.98
CA MET A 431 -3.38 -7.08 -7.33
C MET A 431 -4.75 -6.76 -7.91
N THR A 432 -5.52 -5.96 -7.18
CA THR A 432 -6.84 -5.49 -7.62
C THR A 432 -6.85 -4.05 -8.08
N ASN A 433 -7.91 -3.68 -8.80
CA ASN A 433 -8.30 -2.28 -8.93
C ASN A 433 -8.88 -1.72 -7.61
N ARG A 434 -9.26 -0.44 -7.60
CA ARG A 434 -9.86 0.24 -6.44
C ARG A 434 -10.87 1.34 -6.85
N PHE A 435 -11.69 1.79 -5.89
CA PHE A 435 -12.56 2.98 -5.91
C PHE A 435 -13.74 3.04 -6.90
N ILE A 436 -14.20 1.89 -7.41
CA ILE A 436 -15.44 1.81 -8.21
C ILE A 436 -16.49 1.02 -7.42
N HIS A 437 -17.53 1.72 -6.96
CA HIS A 437 -18.50 1.22 -5.97
C HIS A 437 -19.95 1.29 -6.44
N ASP A 438 -20.20 1.74 -7.67
CA ASP A 438 -21.53 1.95 -8.22
C ASP A 438 -21.47 2.11 -9.75
N GLU A 439 -22.60 2.39 -10.36
CA GLU A 439 -22.77 2.67 -11.79
C GLU A 439 -22.61 4.17 -12.14
N ARG A 440 -21.72 4.90 -11.46
CA ARG A 440 -21.38 6.28 -11.85
C ARG A 440 -20.88 6.36 -13.29
N ALA A 441 -20.99 7.52 -13.93
CA ALA A 441 -20.82 7.69 -15.38
C ALA A 441 -19.58 7.02 -16.02
N ASP A 442 -18.44 6.96 -15.33
CA ASP A 442 -17.17 6.39 -15.81
C ASP A 442 -16.91 4.93 -15.37
N TYR A 443 -17.85 4.24 -14.71
CA TYR A 443 -17.58 2.91 -14.12
C TYR A 443 -17.05 1.91 -15.15
N LYS A 444 -17.55 1.93 -16.39
CA LYS A 444 -17.08 1.06 -17.47
C LYS A 444 -15.64 1.37 -17.89
N LEU A 445 -15.26 2.66 -17.95
CA LEU A 445 -13.88 3.07 -18.26
C LEU A 445 -12.93 2.50 -17.21
N GLN A 446 -13.29 2.62 -15.94
CA GLN A 446 -12.47 2.17 -14.83
C GLN A 446 -12.34 0.65 -14.76
N LEU A 447 -13.43 -0.08 -15.03
CA LEU A 447 -13.38 -1.54 -15.15
C LEU A 447 -12.60 -2.02 -16.38
N ASN A 448 -12.73 -1.31 -17.51
CA ASN A 448 -11.91 -1.60 -18.69
C ASN A 448 -10.43 -1.35 -18.43
N TYR A 449 -10.09 -0.30 -17.68
CA TYR A 449 -8.71 -0.03 -17.26
C TYR A 449 -8.17 -1.19 -16.41
N ALA A 450 -8.94 -1.65 -15.41
CA ALA A 450 -8.57 -2.81 -14.60
C ALA A 450 -8.35 -4.07 -15.45
N PHE A 451 -9.22 -4.31 -16.43
CA PHE A 451 -9.07 -5.40 -17.38
C PHE A 451 -7.77 -5.29 -18.19
N ILE A 452 -7.50 -4.13 -18.81
CA ILE A 452 -6.30 -3.93 -19.64
C ILE A 452 -5.00 -4.10 -18.83
N MET A 453 -5.00 -3.65 -17.56
CA MET A 453 -3.84 -3.78 -16.67
C MET A 453 -3.72 -5.18 -16.03
N GLY A 454 -4.64 -6.10 -16.31
CA GLY A 454 -4.61 -7.47 -15.80
C GLY A 454 -4.99 -7.63 -14.32
N TYR A 455 -5.59 -6.61 -13.72
CA TYR A 455 -6.00 -6.65 -12.32
C TYR A 455 -7.10 -7.67 -12.05
N ARG A 456 -7.21 -8.10 -10.79
CA ARG A 456 -8.40 -8.79 -10.29
C ARG A 456 -9.44 -7.75 -9.85
N PHE A 457 -10.73 -8.08 -9.94
CA PHE A 457 -11.79 -7.11 -9.71
C PHE A 457 -12.11 -6.93 -8.23
N ASP A 458 -11.98 -5.69 -7.75
CA ASP A 458 -12.42 -5.27 -6.44
C ASP A 458 -13.89 -4.79 -6.45
N VAL A 459 -14.83 -5.72 -6.27
CA VAL A 459 -16.25 -5.37 -6.27
C VAL A 459 -16.72 -5.03 -4.87
N SER A 460 -17.21 -3.79 -4.70
CA SER A 460 -17.57 -3.26 -3.39
C SER A 460 -18.69 -2.23 -3.51
N ILE A 461 -19.87 -2.71 -3.88
CA ILE A 461 -21.03 -1.84 -4.11
C ILE A 461 -21.36 -1.02 -2.86
N TYR A 462 -21.53 0.29 -3.03
CA TYR A 462 -21.64 1.29 -1.96
C TYR A 462 -20.54 1.17 -0.88
N ARG A 463 -19.33 0.79 -1.29
CA ARG A 463 -18.18 0.49 -0.41
C ARG A 463 -18.40 -0.77 0.44
N GLY A 464 -19.02 -1.79 -0.16
CA GLY A 464 -19.29 -3.09 0.46
C GLY A 464 -20.48 -3.08 1.42
N ARG A 465 -21.47 -2.21 1.19
CA ARG A 465 -22.61 -2.00 2.10
C ARG A 465 -23.93 -2.20 1.37
N VAL A 466 -24.98 -2.53 2.13
CA VAL A 466 -26.40 -2.58 1.73
C VAL A 466 -26.78 -3.63 0.69
N ILE A 467 -25.99 -3.80 -0.39
CA ILE A 467 -26.25 -4.77 -1.47
C ILE A 467 -24.94 -5.41 -1.95
N GLY A 468 -25.04 -6.64 -2.46
CA GLY A 468 -23.99 -7.29 -3.25
C GLY A 468 -24.01 -6.83 -4.72
N ILE A 469 -23.16 -7.42 -5.55
CA ILE A 469 -23.06 -7.08 -6.99
C ILE A 469 -24.39 -7.24 -7.75
N ASP A 470 -25.22 -8.21 -7.36
CA ASP A 470 -26.52 -8.52 -7.98
C ASP A 470 -27.50 -7.32 -7.92
N GLY A 471 -27.30 -6.40 -6.96
CA GLY A 471 -28.09 -5.17 -6.85
C GLY A 471 -27.71 -4.06 -7.83
N MET A 472 -26.67 -4.24 -8.66
CA MET A 472 -26.19 -3.28 -9.67
C MET A 472 -26.02 -3.99 -11.02
N SER A 473 -27.13 -4.17 -11.74
CA SER A 473 -27.20 -5.07 -12.90
C SER A 473 -26.31 -4.66 -14.07
N GLY A 474 -26.14 -3.36 -14.34
CA GLY A 474 -25.25 -2.85 -15.38
C GLY A 474 -23.77 -3.06 -15.02
N TYR A 475 -23.41 -2.81 -13.76
CA TYR A 475 -22.07 -3.09 -13.23
C TYR A 475 -21.77 -4.60 -13.31
N ALA A 476 -22.69 -5.43 -12.81
CA ALA A 476 -22.55 -6.88 -12.77
C ALA A 476 -22.38 -7.51 -14.16
N ALA A 477 -23.23 -7.09 -15.11
CA ALA A 477 -23.14 -7.54 -16.50
C ALA A 477 -21.82 -7.13 -17.16
N HIS A 478 -21.30 -5.94 -16.86
CA HIS A 478 -20.02 -5.48 -17.41
C HIS A 478 -18.83 -6.25 -16.82
N ILE A 479 -18.82 -6.52 -15.51
CA ILE A 479 -17.81 -7.39 -14.87
C ILE A 479 -17.80 -8.78 -15.52
N LYS A 480 -18.97 -9.43 -15.64
CA LYS A 480 -19.07 -10.75 -16.26
C LYS A 480 -18.52 -10.76 -17.69
N LYS A 481 -18.87 -9.75 -18.49
CA LYS A 481 -18.33 -9.59 -19.85
C LYS A 481 -16.80 -9.52 -19.85
N LEU A 482 -16.20 -8.76 -18.93
CA LEU A 482 -14.73 -8.62 -18.86
C LEU A 482 -14.05 -9.91 -18.37
N ILE A 483 -14.65 -10.62 -17.42
CA ILE A 483 -14.16 -11.92 -16.95
C ILE A 483 -14.21 -12.94 -18.10
N ASP A 484 -15.32 -13.03 -18.83
CA ASP A 484 -15.45 -13.93 -19.99
C ASP A 484 -14.42 -13.63 -21.08
N LEU A 485 -14.12 -12.35 -21.31
CA LEU A 485 -13.06 -11.93 -22.22
C LEU A 485 -11.69 -12.34 -21.68
N LYS A 486 -11.44 -12.20 -20.37
CA LYS A 486 -10.18 -12.58 -19.74
C LYS A 486 -9.94 -14.08 -19.89
N ASP A 487 -10.95 -14.90 -19.64
CA ASP A 487 -10.86 -16.36 -19.80
C ASP A 487 -10.59 -16.76 -21.26
N LYS A 488 -11.31 -16.15 -22.21
CA LYS A 488 -11.10 -16.36 -23.64
C LYS A 488 -9.67 -16.00 -24.09
N TYR A 489 -9.10 -14.96 -23.49
CA TYR A 489 -7.80 -14.40 -23.85
C TYR A 489 -6.72 -14.63 -22.78
N HIS A 490 -6.89 -15.66 -21.93
CA HIS A 490 -6.07 -15.89 -20.73
C HIS A 490 -4.57 -15.90 -20.99
N ARG A 491 -4.12 -16.34 -22.18
CA ARG A 491 -2.70 -16.34 -22.58
C ARG A 491 -2.02 -14.97 -22.58
N PHE A 492 -2.79 -13.88 -22.59
CA PHE A 492 -2.29 -12.50 -22.55
C PHE A 492 -2.31 -11.90 -21.14
N PHE A 493 -2.83 -12.65 -20.16
CA PHE A 493 -2.91 -12.25 -18.76
C PHE A 493 -1.96 -13.12 -17.94
N TYR A 494 -1.38 -12.50 -16.90
CA TYR A 494 -0.55 -13.19 -15.91
C TYR A 494 -1.41 -13.71 -14.74
#